data_AF-A0A9C9JR90-F1
#
_entry.id   AF-A0A9C9JR90-F1
#
_cell.length_a   1.000
_cell.length_b   1.000
_cell.length_c   1.000
_cell.angle_alpha   90.00
_cell.angle_beta   90.00
_cell.angle_gamma   90.00
#
_symmetry.space_group_name_H-M   'P 1'
#
loop_
_entity.id
_entity.type
_entity.pdbx_description
1 polymer ?
#
loop_
_entity_poly.entity_id
_entity_poly.type
_entity_poly.pdbx_seq_one_letter_code
_entity_poly.pdbx_strand_id
1 'polypeptide(L)'
;MKKHFKLIIICTAVVLASVIAITTYLYKDTFRELNRITSERKLKKDNEILQMQLSFQKKPNVEDSGILMAEYFNKKDFEKALYYGNKCIELGVNDTRAGFWVNYVMAKIYKETNQYDLANKYLNIAIALD
;
A
#
# COMPACT_ATOMS: atom_id res chain seq x y z
N MET A 1 59.07 26.58 10.83
CA MET A 1 57.65 26.50 11.28
C MET A 1 56.62 26.41 10.14
N LYS A 2 56.63 27.25 9.10
CA LYS A 2 55.58 27.26 8.04
C LYS A 2 55.41 25.95 7.23
N LYS A 3 56.47 25.15 7.02
CA LYS A 3 56.40 23.87 6.27
C LYS A 3 55.63 22.77 7.02
N HIS A 4 55.84 22.63 8.33
CA HIS A 4 55.13 21.63 9.13
C HIS A 4 53.63 21.96 9.24
N PHE A 5 53.27 23.24 9.31
CA PHE A 5 51.87 23.66 9.34
C PHE A 5 51.12 23.32 8.04
N LYS A 6 51.75 23.51 6.87
CA LYS A 6 51.17 23.09 5.58
C LYS A 6 50.96 21.57 5.48
N LEU A 7 51.90 20.79 6.01
CA LEU A 7 51.80 19.32 5.98
C LEU A 7 50.62 18.82 6.83
N ILE A 8 50.40 19.40 8.02
CA ILE A 8 49.27 19.05 8.89
C ILE A 8 47.93 19.38 8.23
N ILE A 9 47.81 20.53 7.56
CA ILE A 9 46.59 20.92 6.83
C ILE A 9 46.30 19.94 5.69
N ILE A 10 47.33 19.51 4.94
CA ILE A 10 47.15 18.56 3.84
C ILE A 10 46.72 17.19 4.39
N CYS A 11 47.36 16.69 5.45
CA CYS A 11 46.99 15.41 6.05
C CYS A 11 45.56 15.41 6.59
N THR A 12 45.14 16.49 7.27
CA THR A 12 43.76 16.61 7.78
C THR A 12 42.72 16.70 6.66
N ALA A 13 43.01 17.44 5.58
CA ALA A 13 42.13 17.51 4.42
C ALA A 13 41.95 16.15 3.71
N VAL A 14 43.02 15.36 3.59
CA VAL A 14 42.97 14.01 2.99
C VAL A 14 42.15 13.05 3.85
N VAL A 15 42.33 13.08 5.17
CA VAL A 15 41.52 12.26 6.10
C VAL A 15 40.06 12.66 6.06
N LEU A 16 39.76 13.97 6.01
CA LEU A 16 38.38 14.44 5.93
C LEU A 16 37.73 14.01 4.61
N ALA A 17 38.44 14.15 3.48
CA ALA A 17 37.95 13.74 2.18
C ALA A 17 37.69 12.23 2.09
N SER A 18 38.55 11.40 2.69
CA SER A 18 38.35 9.95 2.72
C SER A 18 37.18 9.54 3.62
N VAL A 19 36.98 10.18 4.77
CA VAL A 19 35.80 9.95 5.62
C VAL A 19 34.51 10.33 4.88
N ILE A 20 34.49 11.47 4.18
CA ILE A 20 33.33 11.89 3.38
C ILE A 20 33.06 10.90 2.23
N ALA A 21 34.10 10.43 1.55
CA ALA A 21 33.96 9.47 0.46
C ALA A 21 33.40 8.12 0.97
N ILE A 22 33.94 7.61 2.09
CA ILE A 22 33.49 6.35 2.70
C ILE A 22 32.04 6.47 3.18
N THR A 23 31.70 7.54 3.89
CA THR A 23 30.33 7.76 4.40
C THR A 23 29.32 7.92 3.26
N THR A 24 29.67 8.65 2.21
CA THR A 24 28.81 8.80 1.02
C THR A 24 28.63 7.47 0.28
N TYR A 25 29.68 6.67 0.16
CA TYR A 25 29.61 5.34 -0.43
C TYR A 25 28.69 4.40 0.36
N LEU A 26 28.88 4.33 1.68
CA LEU A 26 28.05 3.51 2.57
C LEU A 26 26.57 3.95 2.55
N TYR A 27 26.31 5.25 2.54
CA TYR A 27 24.96 5.79 2.45
C TYR A 27 24.29 5.43 1.10
N LYS A 28 25.02 5.55 -0.01
CA LYS A 28 24.51 5.21 -1.34
C LYS A 28 24.18 3.72 -1.46
N ASP A 29 25.02 2.86 -0.90
CA ASP A 29 24.84 1.40 -0.96
C ASP A 29 23.65 0.95 -0.10
N THR A 30 23.56 1.45 1.14
CA THR A 30 22.40 1.18 2.01
C THR A 30 21.08 1.68 1.42
N PHE A 31 21.07 2.87 0.82
CA PHE A 31 19.89 3.39 0.14
C PHE A 31 19.48 2.54 -1.07
N ARG A 32 20.45 2.04 -1.84
CA ARG A 32 20.19 1.13 -2.96
C ARG A 32 19.56 -0.18 -2.48
N GLU A 33 20.11 -0.79 -1.43
CA GLU A 33 19.57 -2.01 -0.85
C GLU A 33 18.16 -1.82 -0.29
N LEU A 34 17.89 -0.70 0.40
CA LEU A 34 16.54 -0.38 0.86
C LEU A 34 15.55 -0.29 -0.30
N ASN A 35 15.93 0.40 -1.39
CA ASN A 35 15.10 0.49 -2.58
C ASN A 35 14.85 -0.89 -3.22
N ARG A 36 15.88 -1.73 -3.31
CA ARG A 36 15.73 -3.11 -3.79
C ARG A 36 14.72 -3.88 -2.94
N ILE A 37 14.89 -3.89 -1.61
CA ILE A 37 13.99 -4.60 -0.69
C ILE A 37 12.55 -4.08 -0.79
N THR A 38 12.35 -2.77 -0.88
CA THR A 38 11.00 -2.20 -1.02
C THR A 38 10.35 -2.60 -2.36
N SER A 39 11.12 -2.62 -3.45
CA SER A 39 10.63 -3.07 -4.76
C SER A 39 10.25 -4.56 -4.77
N GLU A 40 11.07 -5.42 -4.16
CA GLU A 40 10.80 -6.85 -4.03
C GLU A 40 9.55 -7.12 -3.19
N ARG A 41 9.38 -6.40 -2.07
CA ARG A 41 8.17 -6.50 -1.24
C ARG A 41 6.93 -6.09 -2.01
N LYS A 42 7.01 -5.00 -2.78
CA LYS A 42 5.90 -4.55 -3.63
C LYS A 42 5.54 -5.59 -4.69
N LEU A 43 6.55 -6.12 -5.40
CA LEU A 43 6.35 -7.14 -6.43
C LEU A 43 5.73 -8.42 -5.83
N LYS A 44 6.20 -8.85 -4.66
CA LYS A 44 5.63 -9.99 -3.95
C LYS A 44 4.15 -9.77 -3.64
N LYS A 45 3.80 -8.60 -3.10
CA LYS A 45 2.41 -8.25 -2.80
C LYS A 45 1.55 -8.23 -4.06
N ASP A 46 2.02 -7.62 -5.14
CA ASP A 46 1.27 -7.57 -6.40
C ASP A 46 1.07 -8.98 -7.00
N ASN A 47 2.06 -9.88 -6.86
CA ASN A 47 1.91 -11.29 -7.23
C ASN A 47 0.88 -12.03 -6.37
N GLU A 48 0.85 -11.80 -5.05
CA GLU A 48 -0.15 -12.39 -4.16
C GLU A 48 -1.58 -11.96 -4.55
N ILE A 49 -1.77 -10.67 -4.84
CA ILE A 49 -3.04 -10.14 -5.32
C ILE A 49 -3.42 -10.78 -6.67
N LEU A 50 -2.49 -10.94 -7.60
CA LEU A 50 -2.76 -11.59 -8.87
C LEU A 50 -3.21 -13.05 -8.69
N GLN A 51 -2.53 -13.81 -7.81
CA GLN A 51 -2.94 -15.19 -7.51
C GLN A 51 -4.33 -15.25 -6.90
N MET A 52 -4.67 -14.29 -6.02
CA MET A 52 -6.01 -14.18 -5.44
C MET A 52 -7.07 -13.84 -6.50
N GLN A 53 -6.76 -12.99 -7.49
CA GLN A 53 -7.67 -12.75 -8.60
C GLN A 53 -7.91 -14.01 -9.43
N LEU A 54 -6.86 -14.79 -9.68
CA LEU A 54 -6.96 -16.06 -10.40
C LEU A 54 -7.72 -17.13 -9.61
N SER A 55 -7.55 -17.22 -8.28
CA SER A 55 -8.32 -18.12 -7.43
C SER A 55 -9.80 -17.72 -7.43
N PHE A 56 -10.07 -16.42 -7.26
CA PHE A 56 -11.42 -15.87 -7.26
C PHE A 56 -12.16 -16.16 -8.58
N GLN A 57 -11.49 -16.01 -9.73
CA GLN A 57 -12.08 -16.34 -11.03
C GLN A 57 -12.49 -17.82 -11.14
N LYS A 58 -11.72 -18.72 -10.53
CA LYS A 58 -12.03 -20.17 -10.53
C LYS A 58 -13.15 -20.50 -9.55
N LYS A 59 -13.14 -19.88 -8.37
CA LYS A 59 -14.11 -20.12 -7.31
C LYS A 59 -14.36 -18.83 -6.50
N PRO A 60 -15.37 -18.04 -6.88
CA PRO A 60 -15.73 -16.84 -6.14
C PRO A 60 -16.08 -17.15 -4.69
N ASN A 61 -15.54 -16.37 -3.77
CA ASN A 61 -15.84 -16.48 -2.35
C ASN A 61 -15.78 -15.09 -1.67
N VAL A 62 -16.43 -14.98 -0.52
CA VAL A 62 -16.58 -13.72 0.23
C VAL A 62 -15.24 -13.18 0.72
N GLU A 63 -14.34 -14.05 1.15
CA GLU A 63 -13.04 -13.68 1.71
C GLU A 63 -12.14 -13.01 0.67
N ASP A 64 -11.90 -13.69 -0.46
CA ASP A 64 -11.09 -13.17 -1.56
C ASP A 64 -11.68 -11.87 -2.12
N SER A 65 -13.01 -11.79 -2.28
CA SER A 65 -13.66 -10.55 -2.74
C SER A 65 -13.49 -9.40 -1.73
N GLY A 66 -13.58 -9.66 -0.42
CA GLY A 66 -13.38 -8.65 0.61
C GLY A 66 -11.93 -8.12 0.62
N ILE A 67 -10.95 -9.01 0.48
CA ILE A 67 -9.53 -8.63 0.42
C ILE A 67 -9.24 -7.82 -0.86
N LEU A 68 -9.75 -8.27 -2.02
CA LEU A 68 -9.59 -7.56 -3.28
C LEU A 68 -10.27 -6.18 -3.25
N MET A 69 -11.44 -6.07 -2.63
CA MET A 69 -12.11 -4.78 -2.39
C MET A 69 -11.21 -3.85 -1.57
N ALA A 70 -10.65 -4.32 -0.46
CA ALA A 70 -9.76 -3.52 0.39
C ALA A 70 -8.53 -3.04 -0.38
N GLU A 71 -7.91 -3.93 -1.17
CA GLU A 71 -6.71 -3.60 -1.92
C GLU A 71 -6.97 -2.53 -2.97
N TYR A 72 -8.05 -2.66 -3.74
CA TYR A 72 -8.41 -1.69 -4.76
C TYR A 72 -8.88 -0.36 -4.17
N PHE A 73 -9.57 -0.39 -3.03
CA PHE A 73 -9.91 0.82 -2.28
C PHE A 73 -8.65 1.58 -1.84
N ASN A 74 -7.66 0.87 -1.28
CA ASN A 74 -6.38 1.48 -0.87
C ASN A 74 -5.58 2.03 -2.06
N LYS A 75 -5.70 1.41 -3.24
CA LYS A 75 -5.12 1.88 -4.51
C LYS A 75 -5.93 3.02 -5.15
N LYS A 76 -7.06 3.42 -4.57
CA LYS A 76 -8.03 4.39 -5.13
C LYS A 76 -8.62 4.00 -6.48
N ASP A 77 -8.58 2.71 -6.81
CA ASP A 77 -9.26 2.15 -7.97
C ASP A 77 -10.69 1.79 -7.55
N PHE A 78 -11.51 2.83 -7.44
CA PHE A 78 -12.86 2.72 -6.88
C PHE A 78 -13.78 1.84 -7.71
N GLU A 79 -13.59 1.80 -9.02
CA GLU A 79 -14.39 0.95 -9.91
C GLU A 79 -14.20 -0.54 -9.56
N LYS A 80 -12.94 -0.99 -9.45
CA LYS A 80 -12.67 -2.38 -9.05
C LYS A 80 -13.05 -2.64 -7.60
N ALA A 81 -12.84 -1.68 -6.71
CA ALA A 81 -13.26 -1.82 -5.31
C ALA A 81 -14.78 -2.06 -5.21
N LEU A 82 -15.59 -1.28 -5.94
CA LEU A 82 -17.05 -1.47 -6.00
C LEU A 82 -17.42 -2.80 -6.66
N TYR A 83 -16.70 -3.21 -7.72
CA TYR A 83 -16.93 -4.52 -8.34
C TYR A 83 -16.79 -5.66 -7.33
N TYR A 84 -15.68 -5.72 -6.59
CA TYR A 84 -15.48 -6.78 -5.61
C TYR A 84 -16.40 -6.64 -4.39
N GLY A 85 -16.73 -5.42 -3.95
CA GLY A 85 -17.71 -5.19 -2.89
C GLY A 85 -19.10 -5.71 -3.26
N ASN A 86 -19.55 -5.46 -4.49
CA ASN A 86 -20.80 -6.03 -5.01
C ASN A 86 -20.73 -7.57 -5.05
N LYS A 87 -19.58 -8.15 -5.42
CA LYS A 87 -19.39 -9.60 -5.34
C LYS A 87 -19.49 -10.14 -3.92
N CYS A 88 -18.99 -9.45 -2.89
CA CYS A 88 -19.19 -9.87 -1.51
C CYS A 88 -20.69 -9.95 -1.16
N ILE A 89 -21.46 -8.93 -1.57
CA ILE A 89 -22.91 -8.85 -1.34
C ILE A 89 -23.66 -9.98 -2.06
N GLU A 90 -23.34 -10.22 -3.34
CA GLU A 90 -23.90 -11.31 -4.14
C GLU A 90 -23.60 -12.70 -3.53
N LEU A 91 -22.42 -12.86 -2.91
CA LEU A 91 -21.99 -14.08 -2.26
C LEU A 91 -22.52 -14.24 -0.83
N GLY A 92 -23.37 -13.31 -0.36
CA GLY A 92 -24.12 -13.46 0.88
C GLY A 92 -23.44 -12.92 2.14
N VAL A 93 -22.57 -11.91 2.04
CA VAL A 93 -21.90 -11.29 3.21
C VAL A 93 -22.85 -10.51 4.14
N ASN A 94 -24.13 -10.36 3.77
CA ASN A 94 -25.02 -9.28 4.17
C ASN A 94 -25.39 -9.22 5.66
N ASP A 95 -25.25 -10.30 6.43
CA ASP A 95 -25.67 -10.35 7.85
C ASP A 95 -24.49 -10.67 8.79
N THR A 96 -23.30 -10.22 8.42
CA THR A 96 -22.07 -10.48 9.18
C THR A 96 -21.31 -9.20 9.48
N ARG A 97 -20.35 -9.27 10.39
CA ARG A 97 -19.37 -8.18 10.58
C ARG A 97 -18.61 -7.83 9.29
N ALA A 98 -18.42 -8.79 8.39
CA ALA A 98 -17.88 -8.52 7.07
C ALA A 98 -18.87 -7.70 6.21
N GLY A 99 -20.17 -7.91 6.38
CA GLY A 99 -21.24 -7.14 5.72
C GLY A 99 -21.24 -5.68 6.16
N PHE A 100 -21.08 -5.41 7.45
CA PHE A 100 -20.82 -4.05 7.96
C PHE A 100 -19.67 -3.40 7.20
N TRP A 101 -18.51 -4.07 7.15
CA TRP A 101 -17.29 -3.51 6.58
C TRP A 101 -17.43 -3.24 5.07
N VAL A 102 -18.00 -4.19 4.31
CA VAL A 102 -18.26 -4.02 2.87
C VAL A 102 -19.15 -2.81 2.63
N ASN A 103 -20.31 -2.72 3.31
CA ASN A 103 -21.23 -1.61 3.14
C ASN A 103 -20.60 -0.27 3.55
N TYR A 104 -19.80 -0.25 4.61
CA TYR A 104 -19.08 0.95 5.03
C TYR A 104 -18.06 1.44 3.98
N VAL A 105 -17.31 0.52 3.37
CA VAL A 105 -16.35 0.89 2.30
C VAL A 105 -17.09 1.35 1.05
N MET A 106 -18.20 0.72 0.66
CA MET A 106 -19.05 1.20 -0.43
C MET A 106 -19.50 2.65 -0.17
N ALA A 107 -19.99 2.93 1.05
CA ALA A 107 -20.42 4.28 1.44
C ALA A 107 -19.29 5.32 1.32
N LYS A 108 -18.07 4.96 1.75
CA LYS A 108 -16.87 5.80 1.58
C LYS A 108 -16.56 6.07 0.11
N ILE A 109 -16.56 5.04 -0.73
CA ILE A 109 -16.30 5.19 -2.16
C ILE A 109 -17.32 6.12 -2.82
N TYR A 110 -18.61 5.93 -2.52
CA TYR A 110 -19.66 6.79 -3.07
C TYR A 110 -19.55 8.24 -2.58
N LYS A 111 -19.16 8.45 -1.32
CA LYS A 111 -18.87 9.79 -0.81
C LYS A 111 -17.70 10.44 -1.55
N GLU A 112 -16.60 9.72 -1.78
CA GLU A 112 -15.41 10.22 -2.48
C GLU A 112 -15.68 10.51 -3.97
N THR A 113 -16.66 9.83 -4.56
CA THR A 113 -17.12 10.06 -5.94
C THR A 113 -18.34 10.97 -6.03
N ASN A 114 -18.70 11.68 -4.95
CA ASN A 114 -19.82 12.62 -4.86
C ASN A 114 -21.21 12.04 -5.16
N GLN A 115 -21.37 10.72 -5.02
CA GLN A 115 -22.65 10.02 -5.16
C GLN A 115 -23.32 9.90 -3.78
N TYR A 116 -23.74 11.04 -3.22
CA TYR A 116 -24.15 11.12 -1.81
C TYR A 116 -25.38 10.28 -1.45
N ASP A 117 -26.34 10.12 -2.36
CA ASP A 117 -27.52 9.29 -2.12
C ASP A 117 -27.13 7.82 -1.92
N LEU A 118 -26.23 7.31 -2.76
CA LEU A 118 -25.68 5.96 -2.61
C LEU A 118 -24.81 5.85 -1.36
N ALA A 119 -24.01 6.87 -1.06
CA ALA A 119 -23.21 6.90 0.16
C ALA A 119 -24.08 6.74 1.41
N ASN A 120 -25.17 7.50 1.50
CA ASN A 120 -26.12 7.44 2.61
C ASN A 120 -26.83 6.10 2.67
N LYS A 121 -27.27 5.55 1.52
CA LYS A 121 -27.89 4.23 1.45
C LYS A 121 -27.00 3.15 2.06
N TYR A 122 -25.75 3.05 1.60
CA TYR A 122 -24.82 2.03 2.07
C TYR A 122 -24.36 2.28 3.52
N LEU A 123 -24.25 3.53 3.95
CA LEU A 123 -23.94 3.86 5.33
C LEU A 123 -25.06 3.41 6.29
N ASN A 124 -26.33 3.64 5.91
CA ASN A 124 -27.47 3.19 6.71
C ASN A 124 -27.54 1.68 6.83
N ILE A 125 -27.21 0.95 5.75
CA ILE A 125 -27.09 -0.52 5.80
C ILE A 125 -25.98 -0.93 6.76
N ALA A 126 -24.80 -0.30 6.67
CA ALA A 126 -23.69 -0.60 7.56
C ALA A 126 -24.08 -0.36 9.03
N ILE A 127 -24.68 0.78 9.37
CA ILE A 127 -25.12 1.10 10.74
C ILE A 127 -26.15 0.08 11.26
N ALA A 128 -27.01 -0.46 10.40
CA ALA A 128 -27.98 -1.48 10.81
C ALA A 128 -27.34 -2.86 11.12
N LEU A 129 -26.07 -3.06 10.74
CA LEU A 129 -25.30 -4.29 10.94
C LEU A 129 -24.25 -4.19 12.06
N ASP A 130 -24.08 -3.01 12.67
CA ASP A 130 -23.22 -2.78 13.84
C ASP A 130 -23.91 -3.28 15.14
#